data_AF-A0A9W6K0F3-F1
#
_entry.id   AF-A0A9W6K0F3-F1
#
_cell.length_a   1.000
_cell.length_b   1.000
_cell.length_c   1.000
_cell.angle_alpha   90.00
_cell.angle_beta   90.00
_cell.angle_gamma   90.00
#
_symmetry.space_group_name_H-M   'P 1'
#
loop_
_entity.id
_entity.type
_entity.pdbx_description
1 polymer ?
#
loop_
_entity_poly.entity_id
_entity_poly.type
_entity_poly.pdbx_seq_one_letter_code
_entity_poly.pdbx_strand_id
1 'polypeptide(L)' 'MPRAGTPSTLPLLAWPELQRIAEMECRRAALHRRLLHMAPRSRHRLRTESEIAALTREILALDITLRREPKC' A
#
# COMPACT_ATOMS: atom_id res chain seq x y z
N MET A 1 33.02 14.98 16.73
CA MET A 1 32.24 15.74 15.73
C MET A 1 30.95 14.99 15.44
N PRO A 2 29.76 15.49 15.83
CA PRO A 2 28.53 14.88 15.39
C PRO A 2 28.30 15.30 13.93
N ARG A 3 28.23 14.32 13.01
CA ARG A 3 27.69 14.54 11.67
C ARG A 3 26.23 14.91 11.85
N ALA A 4 25.91 16.19 11.72
CA ALA A 4 24.54 16.64 11.55
C ALA A 4 24.02 15.97 10.28
N GLY A 5 23.30 14.85 10.45
CA GLY A 5 22.53 14.26 9.36
C GLY A 5 21.55 15.32 8.90
N THR A 6 21.72 15.77 7.66
CA THR A 6 20.78 16.69 7.00
C THR A 6 19.36 16.18 7.24
N PRO A 7 18.44 17.02 7.79
CA PRO A 7 17.05 16.63 7.93
C PRO A 7 16.55 16.27 6.53
N SER A 8 16.22 15.00 6.36
CA SER A 8 15.62 14.47 5.14
C SER A 8 14.38 15.30 4.83
N THR A 9 14.41 16.09 3.77
CA THR A 9 13.26 16.86 3.24
C THR A 9 12.19 15.97 2.61
N LEU A 10 12.49 14.67 2.46
CA LEU A 10 11.66 13.65 1.83
C LEU A 10 10.29 13.34 2.49
N PRO A 11 10.08 13.46 3.82
CA PRO A 11 8.79 13.09 4.43
C PRO A 11 7.61 13.91 3.93
N LEU A 12 7.86 15.17 3.53
CA LEU A 12 6.80 16.09 3.12
C LEU A 12 6.41 15.92 1.64
N LEU A 13 7.36 15.58 0.77
CA LEU A 13 7.09 15.38 -0.67
C LEU A 13 6.42 14.02 -0.95
N ALA A 14 6.73 13.00 -0.16
CA ALA A 14 6.12 11.66 -0.28
C ALA A 14 4.78 11.52 0.47
N TRP A 15 4.30 12.59 1.12
CA TRP A 15 3.08 12.53 1.94
C TRP A 15 1.83 12.08 1.17
N PRO A 16 1.57 12.56 -0.07
CA PRO A 16 0.44 12.09 -0.88
C PRO A 16 0.49 10.59 -1.19
N GLU A 17 1.67 10.07 -1.51
CA GLU A 17 1.88 8.65 -1.82
C GLU A 17 1.71 7.78 -0.58
N LEU A 18 2.21 8.23 0.58
CA LEU A 18 2.01 7.56 1.86
C LEU A 18 0.52 7.53 2.25
N GLN A 19 -0.21 8.63 2.04
CA GLN A 19 -1.65 8.67 2.25
C GLN A 19 -2.38 7.69 1.31
N ARG A 20 -2.00 7.67 0.03
CA ARG A 20 -2.56 6.73 -0.95
C ARG A 20 -2.32 5.27 -0.56
N ILE A 21 -1.13 4.93 -0.06
CA ILE A 21 -0.82 3.60 0.46
C ILE A 21 -1.76 3.27 1.64
N ALA A 22 -1.92 4.20 2.59
CA ALA A 22 -2.81 3.99 3.74
C ALA A 22 -4.27 3.76 3.33
N GLU A 23 -4.78 4.48 2.34
CA GLU A 23 -6.13 4.29 1.79
C GLU A 23 -6.30 2.92 1.12
N MET A 24 -5.30 2.48 0.33
CA MET A 24 -5.30 1.16 -0.31
C MET A 24 -5.24 0.02 0.72
N GLU A 25 -4.45 0.18 1.78
CA GLU A 25 -4.39 -0.73 2.92
C GLU A 25 -5.75 -0.86 3.63
N CYS A 26 -6.41 0.28 3.90
CA CYS A 26 -7.76 0.29 4.46
C CYS A 26 -8.76 -0.48 3.57
N ARG A 27 -8.70 -0.25 2.25
CA ARG A 27 -9.55 -0.96 1.29
C ARG A 27 -9.25 -2.47 1.27
N ARG A 28 -7.97 -2.86 1.27
CA ARG A 28 -7.55 -4.27 1.31
C ARG A 28 -8.07 -4.96 2.58
N ALA A 29 -7.94 -4.32 3.74
CA ALA A 29 -8.45 -4.84 5.01
C ALA A 29 -9.98 -5.00 5.01
N ALA A 30 -10.71 -4.05 4.43
CA ALA A 30 -12.17 -4.16 4.29
C ALA A 30 -12.59 -5.35 3.40
N LEU A 31 -11.88 -5.59 2.30
CA LEU A 31 -12.12 -6.75 1.43
C LEU A 31 -11.81 -8.07 2.16
N HIS A 32 -10.72 -8.15 2.91
CA HIS A 32 -10.41 -9.33 3.74
C HIS A 32 -11.51 -9.64 4.75
N ARG A 33 -12.04 -8.61 5.44
CA ARG A 33 -13.15 -8.79 6.38
C ARG A 33 -14.40 -9.32 5.67
N ARG A 34 -14.74 -8.80 4.48
CA ARG A 34 -15.89 -9.31 3.70
C ARG A 34 -15.70 -10.77 3.29
N LEU A 35 -14.48 -11.16 2.93
CA LEU A 35 -14.11 -12.52 2.52
C LEU A 35 -14.46 -13.59 3.57
N LEU A 36 -14.35 -13.24 4.86
CA LEU A 36 -14.69 -14.13 5.98
C LEU A 36 -16.17 -14.56 5.97
N HIS A 37 -17.05 -13.75 5.38
CA HIS A 37 -18.48 -14.01 5.30
C HIS A 37 -18.92 -14.58 3.93
N MET A 38 -17.98 -14.85 3.02
CA MET A 38 -18.28 -15.36 1.68
C MET A 38 -18.15 -16.87 1.58
N ALA A 39 -19.06 -17.49 0.82
CA ALA A 39 -19.00 -18.91 0.51
C ALA A 39 -17.69 -19.28 -0.22
N PRO A 40 -16.99 -20.36 0.19
CA PRO A 40 -15.61 -20.67 -0.19
C PRO A 40 -15.39 -20.98 -1.68
N ARG A 41 -16.44 -21.28 -2.45
CA ARG A 41 -16.35 -21.55 -3.90
C ARG A 41 -17.23 -20.64 -4.75
N SER A 42 -17.60 -19.48 -4.21
CA SER A 42 -18.40 -18.52 -4.96
C SER A 42 -17.54 -17.72 -5.96
N ARG A 43 -18.10 -17.43 -7.14
CA ARG A 43 -17.46 -16.54 -8.12
C ARG A 43 -17.16 -15.16 -7.53
N HIS A 44 -18.02 -14.70 -6.63
CA HIS A 44 -17.83 -13.43 -5.92
C HIS A 44 -16.57 -13.45 -5.05
N ARG A 45 -16.35 -14.53 -4.30
CA ARG A 45 -15.13 -14.71 -3.50
C ARG A 45 -13.87 -14.69 -4.34
N LEU A 46 -13.84 -15.42 -5.46
CA LEU A 46 -12.71 -15.42 -6.39
C LEU A 46 -12.38 -14.00 -6.90
N ARG A 47 -13.42 -13.22 -7.22
CA ARG A 47 -13.26 -11.82 -7.65
C ARG A 47 -12.67 -10.96 -6.53
N THR A 48 -13.15 -11.11 -5.30
CA THR A 48 -12.62 -10.39 -4.13
C THR A 48 -11.17 -10.76 -3.83
N GLU A 49 -10.82 -12.05 -3.91
CA GLU A 49 -9.42 -12.52 -3.76
C GLU A 49 -8.52 -11.91 -4.85
N SER A 50 -9.02 -11.82 -6.09
CA SER A 50 -8.29 -11.18 -7.19
C SER A 50 -8.09 -9.67 -6.97
N GLU A 51 -9.10 -8.96 -6.47
CA GLU A 51 -8.99 -7.53 -6.11
C GLU A 51 -7.95 -7.31 -5.00
N ILE A 52 -7.93 -8.17 -3.98
CA ILE A 52 -6.93 -8.10 -2.91
C ILE A 52 -5.52 -8.28 -3.47
N ALA A 53 -5.33 -9.26 -4.36
CA ALA A 53 -4.04 -9.50 -5.00
C ALA A 53 -3.57 -8.30 -5.84
N ALA A 54 -4.48 -7.65 -6.58
CA ALA A 54 -4.19 -6.45 -7.35
C ALA A 54 -3.75 -5.29 -6.43
N LEU A 55 -4.54 -4.98 -5.39
CA LEU A 55 -4.21 -3.94 -4.41
C LEU A 55 -2.86 -4.18 -3.74
N THR A 56 -2.55 -5.44 -3.42
CA THR A 56 -1.27 -5.81 -2.79
C THR A 56 -0.09 -5.48 -3.71
N ARG A 57 -0.20 -5.79 -5.00
CA ARG A 57 0.84 -5.46 -5.99
C ARG A 57 1.00 -3.96 -6.16
N GLU A 58 -0.09 -3.21 -6.21
CA GLU A 58 -0.06 -1.74 -6.32
C GLU A 58 0.62 -1.09 -5.10
N ILE A 59 0.27 -1.52 -3.89
CA ILE A 59 0.91 -1.06 -2.65
C ILE A 59 2.43 -1.32 -2.70
N LEU A 60 2.83 -2.56 -3.01
CA LEU A 60 4.25 -2.92 -3.10
C LEU A 60 5.00 -2.13 -4.17
N ALA A 61 4.36 -1.86 -5.32
CA ALA A 61 4.96 -1.06 -6.39
C ALA A 61 5.20 0.39 -5.95
N LEU A 62 4.24 1.01 -5.27
CA LEU A 62 4.40 2.36 -4.71
C LEU A 62 5.48 2.40 -3.62
N ASP A 63 5.47 1.43 -2.71
CA ASP A 63 6.51 1.31 -1.67
C ASP A 63 7.92 1.19 -2.26
N ILE A 64 8.09 0.38 -3.30
CA ILE A 64 9.36 0.23 -4.00
C ILE A 64 9.75 1.53 -4.69
N THR A 65 8.80 2.22 -5.33
CA THR A 65 9.04 3.49 -6.02
C THR A 65 9.52 4.56 -5.05
N LEU A 66 8.82 4.72 -3.92
CA LEU A 66 9.19 5.65 -2.85
C LEU A 66 10.58 5.36 -2.26
N ARG A 67 10.96 4.09 -2.16
CA ARG A 67 12.30 3.70 -1.67
C ARG A 67 13.41 3.91 -2.70
N ARG A 68 13.07 3.90 -4.00
CA ARG A 68 14.01 4.00 -5.12
C ARG A 68 14.22 5.42 -5.61
N GLU A 69 13.34 6.36 -5.27
CA GLU A 69 13.54 7.76 -5.64
C GLU A 69 14.91 8.24 -5.12
N PRO A 70 15.82 8.63 -6.02
CA PRO A 70 17.11 9.16 -5.62
C PRO A 70 16.88 10.44 -4.82
N LYS A 71 17.61 10.55 -3.71
CA LYS A 71 17.67 11.75 -2.88
C LYS A 71 18.29 12.86 -3.75
N CYS A 72 17.45 13.60 -4.48
CA CYS A 72 17.86 14.84 -5.14
C CYS A 72 18.09 15.92 -4.08
#